data_AF-A0A3R7BVY6-F1
#
_entry.id   AF-A0A3R7BVY6-F1
#
_cell.length_a   1.000
_cell.length_b   1.000
_cell.length_c   1.000
_cell.angle_alpha   90.00
_cell.angle_beta   90.00
_cell.angle_gamma   90.00
#
_symmetry.space_group_name_H-M   'P 1'
#
loop_
_entity.id
_entity.type
_entity.pdbx_description
1 polymer ?
#
loop_
_entity_poly.entity_id
_entity_poly.type
_entity_poly.pdbx_seq_one_letter_code
_entity_poly.pdbx_strand_id
1 'polypeptide(L)'
;MRVTSIIESLQEQHAVDQINLAECLRTHGDTIDQHDDLSESAHPIIDAILEESGCDGFKTMCNFTSAEFEILYGIVQSALTTRWTAGRGKKSPTSPKDAFIMTLTVLKHYQSWEMHAKHFKFKAPTFQKLITKVIAVVEPIFFRHFIKMPGMTDLRNKDVIFANYPYALYATDVKFQPAERPKGRFNEWRHYFSGKTQAVRIVGRSVGVTRGPVRGHERPLSRVSERPDHVHGPLDRPPHEFGQDGN
;
A
#
# COMPACT_ATOMS: atom_id res chain seq x y z
N MET A 1 -6.36 10.69 -68.71
CA MET A 1 -6.31 9.21 -68.53
C MET A 1 -5.22 8.80 -67.53
N ARG A 2 -5.26 9.27 -66.27
CA ARG A 2 -4.29 8.84 -65.23
C ARG A 2 -4.97 8.57 -63.88
N VAL A 3 -5.96 9.37 -63.52
CA VAL A 3 -6.69 9.23 -62.25
C VAL A 3 -7.58 7.99 -62.21
N THR A 4 -8.25 7.66 -63.31
CA THR A 4 -9.12 6.47 -63.38
C THR A 4 -8.34 5.17 -63.19
N SER A 5 -7.19 5.04 -63.84
CA SER A 5 -6.29 3.88 -63.68
C SER A 5 -5.73 3.75 -62.27
N ILE A 6 -5.47 4.86 -61.56
CA ILE A 6 -5.04 4.82 -60.15
C ILE A 6 -6.18 4.32 -59.25
N ILE A 7 -7.41 4.79 -59.47
CA ILE A 7 -8.57 4.35 -58.69
C ILE A 7 -8.84 2.86 -58.89
N GLU A 8 -8.78 2.39 -60.14
CA GLU A 8 -8.92 0.97 -60.46
C GLU A 8 -7.85 0.13 -59.77
N SER A 9 -6.58 0.57 -59.79
CA SER A 9 -5.49 -0.15 -59.10
C SER A 9 -5.64 -0.19 -57.58
N LEU A 10 -6.19 0.87 -56.97
CA LEU A 10 -6.46 0.91 -55.53
C LEU A 10 -7.64 0.02 -55.14
N GLN A 11 -8.67 -0.04 -55.98
CA GLN A 11 -9.82 -0.92 -55.76
C GLN A 11 -9.41 -2.39 -55.89
N GLU A 12 -8.55 -2.71 -56.86
CA GLU A 12 -7.99 -4.05 -57.04
C GLU A 12 -7.12 -4.46 -55.86
N GLN A 13 -6.22 -3.58 -55.40
CA GLN A 13 -5.40 -3.82 -54.20
C GLN A 13 -6.27 -4.05 -52.95
N HIS A 14 -7.31 -3.24 -52.75
CA HIS A 14 -8.21 -3.39 -51.62
C HIS A 14 -9.00 -4.71 -51.67
N ALA A 15 -9.42 -5.16 -52.86
CA ALA A 15 -10.08 -6.46 -53.02
C ALA A 15 -9.12 -7.61 -52.68
N VAL A 16 -7.87 -7.52 -53.15
CA VAL A 16 -6.82 -8.51 -52.82
C VAL A 16 -6.54 -8.53 -51.32
N ASP A 17 -6.43 -7.37 -50.67
CA ASP A 17 -6.18 -7.27 -49.23
C ASP A 17 -7.33 -7.86 -48.40
N GLN A 18 -8.59 -7.67 -48.82
CA GLN A 18 -9.74 -8.30 -48.16
C GLN A 18 -9.73 -9.83 -48.31
N ILE A 19 -9.38 -10.34 -49.50
CA ILE A 19 -9.27 -11.78 -49.74
C ILE A 19 -8.14 -12.38 -48.88
N ASN A 20 -6.97 -11.73 -48.85
CA ASN A 20 -5.84 -12.14 -48.03
C ASN A 20 -6.18 -12.13 -46.53
N LEU A 21 -6.92 -11.11 -46.06
CA LEU A 21 -7.37 -11.03 -44.67
C LEU A 21 -8.36 -12.15 -44.32
N ALA A 22 -9.31 -12.43 -45.22
CA ALA A 22 -10.26 -13.53 -45.05
C ALA A 22 -9.56 -14.91 -45.09
N GLU A 23 -8.55 -15.07 -45.94
CA GLU A 23 -7.73 -16.28 -45.99
C GLU A 23 -6.88 -16.44 -44.73
N CYS A 24 -6.21 -15.38 -44.26
CA CYS A 24 -5.50 -15.39 -42.99
C CYS A 24 -6.43 -15.77 -41.82
N LEU A 25 -7.65 -15.25 -41.78
CA LEU A 25 -8.64 -15.57 -40.76
C LEU A 25 -9.09 -17.04 -40.85
N ARG A 26 -9.22 -17.61 -42.04
CA ARG A 26 -9.56 -19.03 -42.21
C ARG A 26 -8.40 -19.97 -41.83
N THR A 27 -7.16 -19.59 -42.18
CA THR A 27 -5.98 -20.42 -41.94
C THR A 27 -5.47 -20.34 -40.50
N HIS A 28 -5.61 -19.17 -39.86
CA HIS A 28 -5.10 -18.90 -38.51
C HIS A 28 -6.21 -18.62 -37.48
N GLY A 29 -7.49 -18.62 -37.87
CA GLY A 29 -8.62 -18.41 -36.96
C GLY A 29 -8.68 -19.45 -35.85
N ASP A 30 -8.46 -20.72 -36.18
CA ASP A 30 -8.41 -21.82 -35.21
C ASP A 30 -7.22 -21.73 -34.23
N THR A 31 -6.15 -21.00 -34.58
CA THR A 31 -5.04 -20.75 -33.63
C THR A 31 -5.35 -19.67 -32.60
N ILE A 32 -6.46 -18.94 -32.75
CA ILE A 32 -6.94 -17.97 -31.78
C ILE A 32 -7.93 -18.62 -30.79
N ASP A 33 -8.66 -19.67 -31.19
CA ASP A 33 -9.64 -20.38 -30.34
C ASP A 33 -9.07 -21.61 -29.59
N GLN A 34 -7.85 -22.06 -29.87
CA GLN A 34 -7.23 -23.17 -29.12
C GLN A 34 -6.50 -22.76 -27.83
N HIS A 35 -6.87 -21.63 -27.22
CA HIS A 35 -6.44 -21.28 -25.85
C HIS A 35 -7.61 -20.87 -24.97
N ASP A 36 -8.74 -21.58 -25.08
CA ASP A 36 -9.85 -21.46 -24.13
C ASP A 36 -10.43 -22.84 -23.77
N ASP A 37 -9.66 -23.64 -23.04
CA ASP A 37 -10.18 -24.90 -22.48
C ASP A 37 -9.65 -25.22 -21.07
N LEU A 38 -9.48 -24.16 -20.27
CA LEU A 38 -9.64 -24.18 -18.83
C LEU A 38 -10.13 -22.78 -18.47
N SER A 39 -11.34 -22.65 -17.93
CA SER A 39 -11.78 -21.43 -17.23
C SER A 39 -10.93 -21.28 -15.96
N GLU A 40 -9.65 -20.99 -16.12
CA GLU A 40 -8.73 -20.54 -15.09
C GLU A 40 -9.32 -19.21 -14.64
N SER A 41 -9.87 -19.19 -13.42
CA SER A 41 -10.48 -17.99 -12.85
C SER A 41 -9.66 -16.74 -13.15
N ALA A 42 -10.32 -15.63 -13.44
CA ALA A 42 -9.64 -14.36 -13.69
C ALA A 42 -8.77 -13.92 -12.51
N HIS A 43 -9.05 -14.42 -11.29
CA HIS A 43 -8.41 -14.03 -10.03
C HIS A 43 -8.15 -15.23 -9.10
N PRO A 44 -7.23 -16.16 -9.46
CA PRO A 44 -7.05 -17.41 -8.73
C PRO A 44 -6.60 -17.23 -7.28
N ILE A 45 -5.99 -16.09 -6.93
CA ILE A 45 -5.59 -15.80 -5.54
C ILE A 45 -6.80 -15.35 -4.71
N ILE A 46 -7.65 -14.49 -5.27
CA ILE A 46 -8.89 -14.07 -4.61
C ILE A 46 -9.79 -15.28 -4.38
N ASP A 47 -9.92 -16.15 -5.36
CA ASP A 47 -10.74 -17.35 -5.24
C ASP A 47 -10.21 -18.28 -4.16
N ALA A 48 -8.90 -18.51 -4.10
CA ALA A 48 -8.29 -19.30 -3.04
C ALA A 48 -8.53 -18.70 -1.64
N ILE A 49 -8.48 -17.36 -1.51
CA ILE A 49 -8.80 -16.67 -0.24
C ILE A 49 -10.26 -16.88 0.15
N LEU A 50 -11.18 -16.79 -0.81
CA LEU A 50 -12.61 -17.00 -0.58
C LEU A 50 -12.96 -18.46 -0.28
N GLU A 51 -12.25 -19.40 -0.88
CA GLU A 51 -12.41 -20.83 -0.61
C GLU A 51 -11.91 -21.19 0.80
N GLU A 52 -10.77 -20.64 1.22
CA GLU A 52 -10.18 -20.92 2.54
C GLU A 52 -10.87 -20.20 3.70
N SER A 53 -11.23 -18.92 3.50
CA SER A 53 -11.70 -18.03 4.57
C SER A 53 -13.15 -17.53 4.40
N GLY A 54 -13.85 -17.96 3.36
CA GLY A 54 -15.22 -17.55 3.07
C GLY A 54 -15.37 -16.05 2.83
N CYS A 55 -16.55 -15.52 3.16
CA CYS A 55 -16.89 -14.11 2.95
C CYS A 55 -16.02 -13.12 3.76
N ASP A 56 -15.43 -13.58 4.86
CA ASP A 56 -14.53 -12.79 5.70
C ASP A 56 -13.07 -12.79 5.19
N GLY A 57 -12.76 -13.52 4.11
CA GLY A 57 -11.40 -13.62 3.57
C GLY A 57 -10.76 -12.26 3.29
N PHE A 58 -11.48 -11.34 2.66
CA PHE A 58 -10.97 -9.98 2.44
C PHE A 58 -10.63 -9.26 3.75
N LYS A 59 -11.50 -9.36 4.76
CA LYS A 59 -11.30 -8.69 6.05
C LYS A 59 -10.11 -9.29 6.80
N THR A 60 -9.96 -10.61 6.77
CA THR A 60 -8.83 -11.34 7.33
C THR A 60 -7.52 -11.00 6.61
N MET A 61 -7.55 -10.77 5.31
CA MET A 61 -6.35 -10.52 4.51
C MET A 61 -5.92 -9.05 4.50
N CYS A 62 -6.85 -8.10 4.40
CA CYS A 62 -6.52 -6.68 4.22
C CYS A 62 -7.33 -5.69 5.08
N ASN A 63 -8.13 -6.15 6.05
CA ASN A 63 -9.01 -5.33 6.91
C ASN A 63 -10.16 -4.63 6.18
N PHE A 64 -10.32 -4.83 4.88
CA PHE A 64 -11.44 -4.30 4.11
C PHE A 64 -12.49 -5.37 3.89
N THR A 65 -13.75 -4.97 3.89
CA THR A 65 -14.82 -5.80 3.31
C THR A 65 -14.59 -5.96 1.81
N SER A 66 -15.23 -6.97 1.20
CA SER A 66 -15.18 -7.15 -0.25
C SER A 66 -15.62 -5.89 -1.00
N ALA A 67 -16.67 -5.21 -0.55
CA ALA A 67 -17.16 -3.97 -1.16
C ALA A 67 -16.15 -2.81 -1.06
N GLU A 68 -15.53 -2.60 0.11
CA GLU A 68 -14.50 -1.58 0.28
C GLU A 68 -13.26 -1.87 -0.58
N PHE A 69 -12.90 -3.15 -0.69
CA PHE A 69 -11.81 -3.57 -1.57
C PHE A 69 -12.12 -3.23 -3.04
N GLU A 70 -13.34 -3.50 -3.53
CA GLU A 70 -13.72 -3.14 -4.90
C GLU A 70 -13.65 -1.64 -5.16
N ILE A 71 -14.07 -0.81 -4.18
CA ILE A 71 -13.96 0.65 -4.28
C ILE A 71 -12.49 1.07 -4.40
N LEU A 72 -11.62 0.54 -3.52
CA LEU A 72 -10.19 0.83 -3.57
C LEU A 72 -9.55 0.38 -4.87
N TYR A 73 -9.88 -0.83 -5.33
CA TYR A 73 -9.38 -1.36 -6.59
C TYR A 73 -9.85 -0.50 -7.76
N GLY A 74 -11.11 -0.07 -7.79
CA GLY A 74 -11.67 0.77 -8.84
C GLY A 74 -10.90 2.09 -9.04
N ILE A 75 -10.35 2.67 -7.97
CA ILE A 75 -9.51 3.90 -8.05
C ILE A 75 -8.20 3.65 -8.81
N VAL A 76 -7.62 2.45 -8.68
CA VAL A 76 -6.29 2.11 -9.26
C VAL A 76 -6.34 1.16 -10.44
N GLN A 77 -7.51 0.60 -10.74
CA GLN A 77 -7.72 -0.47 -11.72
C GLN A 77 -7.15 -0.10 -13.08
N SER A 78 -7.51 1.07 -13.61
CA SER A 78 -7.03 1.52 -14.93
C SER A 78 -5.49 1.57 -14.96
N ALA A 79 -4.87 2.22 -13.97
CA ALA A 79 -3.41 2.37 -13.93
C ALA A 79 -2.68 1.02 -13.75
N LEU A 80 -3.21 0.13 -12.91
CA LEU A 80 -2.65 -1.20 -12.70
C LEU A 80 -2.78 -2.06 -13.95
N THR A 81 -3.96 -2.12 -14.56
CA THR A 81 -4.22 -2.90 -15.77
C THR A 81 -3.36 -2.42 -16.94
N THR A 82 -3.30 -1.11 -17.19
CA THR A 82 -2.44 -0.55 -18.25
C THR A 82 -0.99 -0.96 -18.08
N ARG A 83 -0.45 -0.89 -16.85
CA ARG A 83 0.93 -1.31 -16.61
C ARG A 83 1.14 -2.81 -16.73
N TRP A 84 0.13 -3.61 -16.38
CA TRP A 84 0.17 -5.06 -16.49
C TRP A 84 0.18 -5.52 -17.96
N THR A 85 -0.53 -4.80 -18.83
CA THR A 85 -0.61 -5.09 -20.26
C THR A 85 0.51 -4.44 -21.09
N ALA A 86 1.29 -3.51 -20.52
CA ALA A 86 2.31 -2.72 -21.21
C ALA A 86 3.61 -3.48 -21.56
N GLY A 87 3.56 -4.79 -21.82
CA GLY A 87 4.74 -5.61 -22.13
C GLY A 87 4.54 -6.53 -23.33
N ARG A 88 5.58 -6.67 -24.17
CA ARG A 88 5.71 -7.78 -25.12
C ARG A 88 6.39 -8.94 -24.39
N GLY A 89 5.61 -9.79 -23.73
CA GLY A 89 6.13 -10.95 -23.01
C GLY A 89 5.02 -11.87 -22.51
N LYS A 90 5.40 -13.02 -21.97
CA LYS A 90 4.44 -13.94 -21.34
C LYS A 90 3.63 -13.19 -20.28
N LYS A 91 2.31 -13.22 -20.40
CA LYS A 91 1.40 -12.63 -19.40
C LYS A 91 1.69 -13.28 -18.05
N SER A 92 1.75 -12.46 -17.00
CA SER A 92 1.92 -12.98 -15.64
C SER A 92 0.70 -13.84 -15.28
N PRO A 93 0.87 -15.01 -14.62
CA PRO A 93 -0.26 -15.80 -14.13
C PRO A 93 -1.03 -15.08 -13.01
N THR A 94 -0.46 -14.02 -12.46
CA THR A 94 -1.11 -13.20 -11.44
C THR A 94 -1.88 -12.07 -12.10
N SER A 95 -3.16 -11.95 -11.79
CA SER A 95 -3.97 -10.83 -12.28
C SER A 95 -3.59 -9.51 -11.56
N PRO A 96 -3.87 -8.34 -12.16
CA PRO A 96 -3.64 -7.05 -11.48
C PRO A 96 -4.40 -6.93 -10.15
N LYS A 97 -5.58 -7.55 -10.05
CA LYS A 97 -6.43 -7.53 -8.86
C LYS A 97 -5.88 -8.44 -7.76
N ASP A 98 -5.38 -9.63 -8.11
CA ASP A 98 -4.65 -10.50 -7.19
C ASP A 98 -3.40 -9.81 -6.64
N ALA A 99 -2.64 -9.16 -7.53
CA ALA A 99 -1.45 -8.42 -7.11
C ALA A 99 -1.76 -7.27 -6.15
N PHE A 100 -2.92 -6.63 -6.32
CA PHE A 100 -3.40 -5.60 -5.43
C PHE A 100 -3.78 -6.14 -4.05
N ILE A 101 -4.56 -7.22 -3.95
CA ILE A 101 -4.91 -7.82 -2.64
C ILE A 101 -3.69 -8.39 -1.91
N MET A 102 -2.74 -9.01 -2.63
CA MET A 102 -1.47 -9.45 -2.05
C MET A 102 -0.69 -8.25 -1.47
N THR A 103 -0.70 -7.11 -2.15
CA THR A 103 -0.05 -5.89 -1.65
C THR A 103 -0.69 -5.39 -0.37
N LEU A 104 -2.02 -5.30 -0.31
CA LEU A 104 -2.72 -4.89 0.91
C LEU A 104 -2.48 -5.88 2.08
N THR A 105 -2.38 -7.17 1.78
CA THR A 105 -2.05 -8.21 2.77
C THR A 105 -0.66 -7.99 3.38
N VAL A 106 0.34 -7.69 2.54
CA VAL A 106 1.70 -7.38 3.00
C VAL A 106 1.70 -6.15 3.92
N LEU A 107 0.95 -5.11 3.55
CA LEU A 107 0.83 -3.89 4.34
C LEU A 107 0.11 -4.11 5.67
N LYS A 108 -0.84 -5.05 5.74
CA LYS A 108 -1.55 -5.39 6.98
C LYS A 108 -0.68 -6.13 7.98
N HIS A 109 -0.05 -7.24 7.57
CA HIS A 109 0.50 -8.22 8.52
C HIS A 109 1.99 -8.00 8.87
N TYR A 110 2.70 -7.12 8.16
CA TYR A 110 4.09 -6.71 8.45
C TYR A 110 5.06 -7.86 8.80
N GLN A 111 4.96 -8.97 8.07
CA GLN A 111 5.86 -10.13 8.20
C GLN A 111 7.03 -10.06 7.20
N SER A 112 7.99 -10.98 7.35
CA SER A 112 9.09 -11.12 6.39
C SER A 112 8.60 -11.48 4.98
N TRP A 113 9.41 -11.16 3.97
CA TRP A 113 9.09 -11.49 2.58
C TRP A 113 8.97 -13.00 2.36
N GLU A 114 9.72 -13.81 3.09
CA GLU A 114 9.68 -15.27 3.03
C GLU A 114 8.33 -15.82 3.50
N MET A 115 7.78 -15.28 4.59
CA MET A 115 6.48 -15.72 5.13
C MET A 115 5.35 -15.39 4.18
N HIS A 116 5.31 -14.15 3.67
CA HIS A 116 4.32 -13.72 2.69
C HIS A 116 4.44 -14.49 1.36
N ALA A 117 5.66 -14.68 0.88
CA ALA A 117 5.87 -15.41 -0.37
C ALA A 117 5.46 -16.88 -0.23
N LYS A 118 5.73 -17.51 0.93
CA LYS A 118 5.26 -18.88 1.21
C LYS A 118 3.73 -18.95 1.21
N HIS A 119 3.05 -18.00 1.86
CA HIS A 119 1.59 -17.92 1.90
C HIS A 119 0.98 -17.92 0.49
N PHE A 120 1.52 -17.11 -0.42
CA PHE A 120 1.04 -17.00 -1.80
C PHE A 120 1.73 -17.95 -2.80
N LYS A 121 2.56 -18.89 -2.32
CA LYS A 121 3.29 -19.87 -3.14
C LYS A 121 4.26 -19.23 -4.16
N PHE A 122 4.88 -18.10 -3.82
CA PHE A 122 5.94 -17.44 -4.58
C PHE A 122 7.33 -17.68 -4.00
N LYS A 123 8.37 -17.44 -4.82
CA LYS A 123 9.73 -17.22 -4.33
C LYS A 123 9.85 -15.79 -3.79
N ALA A 124 10.46 -15.62 -2.61
CA ALA A 124 10.54 -14.32 -1.92
C ALA A 124 11.08 -13.15 -2.79
N PRO A 125 12.18 -13.31 -3.56
CA PRO A 125 12.68 -12.21 -4.40
C PRO A 125 11.71 -11.81 -5.52
N THR A 126 10.96 -12.78 -6.06
CA THR A 126 9.95 -12.54 -7.10
C THR A 126 8.75 -11.82 -6.50
N PHE A 127 8.29 -12.28 -5.33
CA PHE A 127 7.18 -11.68 -4.61
C PHE A 127 7.49 -10.23 -4.21
N GLN A 128 8.66 -9.98 -3.62
CA GLN A 128 9.09 -8.62 -3.28
C GLN A 128 9.09 -7.69 -4.51
N LYS A 129 9.66 -8.15 -5.64
CA LYS A 129 9.67 -7.38 -6.89
C LYS A 129 8.26 -7.07 -7.39
N LEU A 130 7.35 -8.04 -7.30
CA LEU A 130 5.95 -7.90 -7.70
C LEU A 130 5.25 -6.83 -6.85
N ILE A 131 5.30 -6.96 -5.53
CA ILE A 131 4.65 -6.04 -4.59
C ILE A 131 5.25 -4.63 -4.69
N THR A 132 6.58 -4.51 -4.77
CA THR A 132 7.25 -3.21 -4.96
C THR A 132 6.78 -2.53 -6.25
N LYS A 133 6.61 -3.29 -7.33
CA LYS A 133 6.07 -2.76 -8.58
C LYS A 133 4.65 -2.24 -8.38
N VAL A 134 3.76 -2.98 -7.70
CA VAL A 134 2.37 -2.55 -7.46
C VAL A 134 2.33 -1.26 -6.63
N ILE A 135 3.10 -1.21 -5.52
CA ILE A 135 3.20 -0.02 -4.66
C ILE A 135 3.60 1.22 -5.46
N ALA A 136 4.61 1.11 -6.32
CA ALA A 136 5.08 2.25 -7.13
C ALA A 136 4.00 2.85 -8.06
N VAL A 137 2.95 2.10 -8.39
CA VAL A 137 1.80 2.59 -9.19
C VAL A 137 0.72 3.17 -8.29
N VAL A 138 0.38 2.42 -7.24
CA VAL A 138 -0.76 2.68 -6.37
C VAL A 138 -0.51 3.87 -5.44
N GLU A 139 0.69 3.98 -4.89
CA GLU A 139 1.07 5.02 -3.93
C GLU A 139 0.72 6.44 -4.43
N PRO A 140 1.19 6.91 -5.60
CA PRO A 140 0.90 8.29 -6.04
C PRO A 140 -0.58 8.53 -6.30
N ILE A 141 -1.33 7.49 -6.70
CA ILE A 141 -2.77 7.60 -6.98
C ILE A 141 -3.53 7.78 -5.67
N PHE A 142 -3.28 6.90 -4.68
CA PHE A 142 -3.91 7.01 -3.37
C PHE A 142 -3.48 8.25 -2.62
N PHE A 143 -2.21 8.67 -2.72
CA PHE A 143 -1.77 9.92 -2.13
C PHE A 143 -2.59 11.10 -2.65
N ARG A 144 -2.78 11.22 -3.97
CA ARG A 144 -3.58 12.31 -4.55
C ARG A 144 -5.07 12.18 -4.23
N HIS A 145 -5.59 10.96 -4.17
CA HIS A 145 -7.01 10.71 -4.00
C HIS A 145 -7.47 10.94 -2.55
N PHE A 146 -6.70 10.46 -1.58
CA PHE A 146 -7.10 10.48 -0.16
C PHE A 146 -6.43 11.58 0.65
N ILE A 147 -5.23 12.04 0.27
CA ILE A 147 -4.48 13.03 1.05
C ILE A 147 -4.68 14.43 0.46
N LYS A 148 -5.52 15.22 1.12
CA LYS A 148 -5.65 16.65 0.86
C LYS A 148 -4.72 17.41 1.79
N MET A 149 -3.67 17.98 1.23
CA MET A 149 -2.73 18.80 1.98
C MET A 149 -3.33 20.20 2.17
N PRO A 150 -3.61 20.65 3.41
CA PRO A 150 -4.10 22.00 3.63
C PRO A 150 -2.99 23.02 3.34
N GLY A 151 -3.35 24.19 2.82
CA GLY A 151 -2.45 25.34 2.74
C GLY A 151 -2.45 26.15 4.03
N MET A 152 -1.34 26.82 4.37
CA MET A 152 -1.28 27.71 5.54
C MET A 152 -2.36 28.79 5.49
N THR A 153 -2.65 29.31 4.29
CA THR A 153 -3.68 30.33 4.07
C THR A 153 -5.07 29.78 4.39
N ASP A 154 -5.38 28.55 3.98
CA ASP A 154 -6.67 27.92 4.26
C ASP A 154 -6.88 27.70 5.76
N LEU A 155 -5.83 27.30 6.47
CA LEU A 155 -5.88 27.09 7.92
C LEU A 155 -6.10 28.40 8.68
N ARG A 156 -5.43 29.48 8.26
CA ARG A 156 -5.60 30.83 8.84
C ARG A 156 -7.00 31.37 8.59
N ASN A 157 -7.52 31.23 7.37
CA ASN A 157 -8.86 31.69 7.02
C ASN A 157 -9.96 30.96 7.80
N LYS A 158 -9.70 29.70 8.21
CA LYS A 158 -10.62 28.88 9.00
C LYS A 158 -10.36 28.95 10.51
N ASP A 159 -9.36 29.71 10.94
CA ASP A 159 -8.92 29.84 12.34
C ASP A 159 -8.63 28.49 13.04
N VAL A 160 -8.10 27.50 12.29
CA VAL A 160 -7.77 26.15 12.79
C VAL A 160 -6.27 25.93 12.96
N ILE A 161 -5.54 26.97 13.37
CA ILE A 161 -4.09 26.93 13.55
C ILE A 161 -3.70 26.36 14.92
N PHE A 162 -2.53 25.72 15.01
CA PHE A 162 -1.99 25.28 16.30
C PHE A 162 -1.51 26.48 17.11
N ALA A 163 -2.09 26.68 18.30
CA ALA A 163 -1.76 27.81 19.19
C ALA A 163 -0.26 27.96 19.45
N ASN A 164 0.43 26.84 19.71
CA ASN A 164 1.87 26.82 20.02
C ASN A 164 2.76 26.69 18.77
N TYR A 165 2.19 26.42 17.60
CA TYR A 165 2.93 26.15 16.36
C TYR A 165 2.21 26.77 15.14
N PRO A 166 2.21 28.12 15.01
CA PRO A 166 1.40 28.84 14.02
C PRO A 166 1.79 28.63 12.55
N TYR A 167 2.88 27.88 12.30
CA TYR A 167 3.37 27.50 10.97
C TYR A 167 3.24 25.99 10.70
N ALA A 168 2.68 25.21 11.63
CA ALA A 168 2.43 23.80 11.41
C ALA A 168 1.16 23.61 10.58
N LEU A 169 1.29 22.90 9.45
CA LEU A 169 0.17 22.61 8.55
C LEU A 169 -0.74 21.49 9.08
N TYR A 170 -0.16 20.48 9.73
CA TYR A 170 -0.87 19.34 10.28
C TYR A 170 0.03 18.64 11.30
N ALA A 171 -0.58 17.94 12.26
CA ALA A 171 0.13 17.03 13.15
C ALA A 171 0.03 15.62 12.58
N THR A 172 1.17 14.96 12.38
CA THR A 172 1.20 13.52 12.10
C THR A 172 1.39 12.77 13.40
N ASP A 173 0.43 11.92 13.75
CA ASP A 173 0.70 10.90 14.76
C ASP A 173 1.79 9.95 14.24
N VAL A 174 2.75 9.62 15.09
CA VAL A 174 3.87 8.73 14.74
C VAL A 174 3.66 7.45 15.50
N LYS A 175 3.23 6.40 14.80
CA LYS A 175 3.23 5.05 15.34
C LYS A 175 4.63 4.47 15.20
N PHE A 176 5.26 4.15 16.32
CA PHE A 176 6.51 3.40 16.33
C PHE A 176 6.15 1.92 16.24
N GLN A 177 6.60 1.26 15.17
CA GLN A 177 6.45 -0.18 15.02
C GLN A 177 7.84 -0.82 15.04
N PRO A 178 8.00 -1.98 15.71
CA PRO A 178 9.19 -2.80 15.54
C PRO A 178 9.31 -3.19 14.07
N ALA A 179 10.44 -2.91 13.45
CA ALA A 179 10.71 -3.29 12.08
C ALA A 179 12.12 -3.86 11.95
N GLU A 180 12.28 -4.81 11.03
CA GLU A 180 13.59 -5.34 10.72
C GLU A 180 14.48 -4.22 10.18
N ARG A 181 15.70 -4.14 10.72
CA ARG A 181 16.67 -3.14 10.30
C ARG A 181 17.03 -3.40 8.83
N PRO A 182 16.86 -2.41 7.93
CA PRO A 182 17.28 -2.57 6.55
C PRO A 182 18.77 -2.91 6.50
N LYS A 183 19.11 -3.99 5.79
CA LYS A 183 20.51 -4.35 5.53
C LYS A 183 21.03 -3.40 4.44
N GLY A 184 22.04 -2.60 4.75
CA GLY A 184 22.58 -1.58 3.83
C GLY A 184 23.51 -0.60 4.53
N ARG A 185 24.07 0.36 3.76
CA ARG A 185 24.96 1.38 4.32
C ARG A 185 24.19 2.33 5.21
N PHE A 186 24.81 2.83 6.29
CA PHE A 186 24.17 3.71 7.28
C PHE A 186 23.38 4.88 6.66
N ASN A 187 23.92 5.51 5.61
CA ASN A 187 23.27 6.64 4.94
C ASN A 187 21.97 6.27 4.21
N GLU A 188 21.80 5.01 3.77
CA GLU A 188 20.62 4.57 3.01
C GLU A 188 19.41 4.38 3.92
N TRP A 189 19.62 3.87 5.14
CA TRP A 189 18.53 3.56 6.07
C TRP A 189 18.33 4.57 7.20
N ARG A 190 19.28 5.50 7.44
CA ARG A 190 19.14 6.57 8.45
C ARG A 190 17.88 7.42 8.24
N HIS A 191 17.43 7.60 7.01
CA HIS A 191 16.20 8.35 6.70
C HIS A 191 14.95 7.75 7.34
N TYR A 192 14.96 6.44 7.63
CA TYR A 192 13.83 5.71 8.17
C TYR A 192 13.97 5.41 9.67
N PHE A 193 15.07 5.79 10.32
CA PHE A 193 15.37 5.40 11.70
C PHE A 193 15.50 6.60 12.63
N SER A 194 14.77 6.56 13.75
CA SER A 194 14.89 7.57 14.81
C SER A 194 16.00 7.17 15.79
N GLY A 195 17.09 7.94 15.83
CA GLY A 195 18.19 7.71 16.78
C GLY A 195 17.81 7.83 18.25
N LYS A 196 16.64 8.41 18.57
CA LYS A 196 16.16 8.58 19.94
C LYS A 196 15.45 7.35 20.51
N THR A 197 14.81 6.56 19.65
CA THR A 197 13.95 5.44 20.07
C THR A 197 14.38 4.09 19.52
N GLN A 198 15.47 4.06 18.74
CA GLN A 198 15.97 2.87 18.04
C GLN A 198 14.89 2.11 17.23
N ALA A 199 13.88 2.82 16.74
CA ALA A 199 12.76 2.25 15.99
C ALA A 199 12.68 2.86 14.58
N VAL A 200 12.12 2.09 13.65
CA VAL A 200 11.82 2.55 12.29
C VAL A 200 10.57 3.42 12.33
N ARG A 201 10.67 4.60 11.71
CA ARG A 201 9.60 5.58 11.63
C ARG A 201 8.91 5.40 10.27
N ILE A 202 7.70 4.86 10.27
CA ILE A 202 6.84 4.91 9.08
C ILE A 202 6.16 6.27 9.09
N VAL A 203 6.76 7.25 8.42
CA VAL A 203 6.15 8.58 8.25
C VAL A 203 6.02 8.87 6.77
N GLY A 204 4.79 9.14 6.33
CA GLY A 204 4.58 9.83 5.06
C GLY A 204 5.38 11.13 5.11
N ARG A 205 6.36 11.26 4.22
CA ARG A 205 7.33 12.37 4.07
C ARG A 205 6.99 13.58 4.94
N SER A 206 7.55 13.64 6.16
CA SER A 206 7.42 14.82 7.01
C SER A 206 8.29 15.91 6.42
N VAL A 207 7.67 16.98 5.91
CA VAL A 207 8.39 18.22 5.62
C VAL A 207 8.85 18.75 6.97
N GLY A 208 10.14 18.59 7.26
CA GLY A 208 10.73 19.04 8.50
C GLY A 208 10.50 20.54 8.66
N VAL A 209 9.85 20.94 9.74
CA VAL A 209 9.90 22.32 10.21
C VAL A 209 11.34 22.56 10.66
N THR A 210 12.15 23.14 9.78
CA THR A 210 13.46 23.66 10.13
C THR A 210 13.23 24.73 11.19
N ARG A 211 13.61 24.45 12.44
CA ARG A 211 13.70 25.49 13.46
C ARG A 211 14.77 26.49 12.98
N GLY A 212 14.34 27.69 12.60
CA GLY A 212 15.25 28.81 12.40
C GLY A 212 16.09 29.06 13.66
N PRO A 213 17.27 29.68 13.53
CA PRO A 213 18.25 29.74 14.60
C PRO A 213 17.76 30.66 15.72
N VAL A 214 17.37 30.08 16.85
CA VAL A 214 17.16 30.83 18.08
C VAL A 214 18.52 31.00 18.75
N ARG A 215 19.11 32.19 18.60
CA ARG A 215 20.19 32.66 19.48
C ARG A 215 19.62 32.82 20.89
N GLY A 216 20.22 32.16 21.88
CA GLY A 216 19.93 32.44 23.29
C GLY A 216 20.20 31.28 24.24
N HIS A 217 21.38 31.33 24.86
CA HIS A 217 21.75 30.76 26.15
C HIS A 217 21.41 29.28 26.44
N GLU A 218 22.47 28.45 26.41
CA GLU A 218 22.49 27.17 27.10
C GLU A 218 22.18 27.37 28.60
N ARG A 219 21.15 26.68 29.08
CA ARG A 219 21.01 26.31 30.49
C ARG A 219 20.80 24.80 30.56
N PRO A 220 21.55 24.07 31.40
CA PRO A 220 21.43 22.61 31.49
C PRO A 220 20.07 22.23 32.11
N LEU A 221 19.36 21.32 31.44
CA LEU A 221 18.09 20.77 31.89
C LEU A 221 18.32 19.85 33.10
N SER A 222 17.80 20.26 34.26
CA SER A 222 17.63 19.41 35.44
C SER A 222 16.58 18.33 35.19
N ARG A 223 16.88 17.10 35.64
CA ARG A 223 15.96 15.94 35.68
C ARG A 223 14.67 16.31 36.40
N VAL A 224 13.53 16.24 35.70
CA VAL A 224 12.22 16.16 36.34
C VAL A 224 11.90 14.68 36.56
N SER A 225 11.86 14.30 37.83
CA SER A 225 11.38 13.00 38.33
C SER A 225 9.86 13.05 38.36
N GLU A 226 9.20 12.16 37.63
CA GLU A 226 7.75 11.95 37.74
C GLU A 226 7.44 11.28 39.09
N ARG A 227 6.53 11.89 39.87
CA ARG A 227 5.77 11.23 40.95
C ARG A 227 4.29 11.32 40.56
N PRO A 228 3.48 10.26 40.74
CA PRO A 228 2.05 10.31 40.49
C PRO A 228 1.28 10.81 41.73
N ASP A 229 0.34 11.72 41.51
CA ASP A 229 -0.52 12.33 42.53
C ASP A 229 -1.61 11.37 43.04
N HIS A 230 -1.89 11.50 44.33
CA HIS A 230 -2.89 10.80 45.14
C HIS A 230 -4.34 11.17 44.80
N VAL A 231 -5.27 10.22 45.04
CA VAL A 231 -6.70 10.47 45.27
C VAL A 231 -7.03 10.03 46.71
N HIS A 232 -7.52 10.95 47.56
CA HIS A 232 -8.10 10.69 48.90
C HIS A 232 -9.51 10.06 48.75
N GLY A 233 -9.91 8.97 49.42
CA GLY A 233 -10.22 8.72 50.86
C GLY A 233 -11.67 8.16 50.95
N PRO A 234 -12.24 7.64 52.07
CA PRO A 234 -11.73 7.55 53.46
C PRO A 234 -11.94 6.20 54.21
N LEU A 235 -11.35 6.14 55.41
CA LEU A 235 -11.58 5.34 56.63
C LEU A 235 -12.50 4.10 56.62
N ASP A 236 -11.96 2.93 57.01
CA ASP A 236 -12.29 2.26 58.29
C ASP A 236 -11.31 1.11 58.57
N ARG A 237 -10.87 0.97 59.83
CA ARG A 237 -9.96 -0.08 60.30
C ARG A 237 -10.52 -0.65 61.62
N PRO A 238 -10.72 -1.96 61.77
CA PRO A 238 -10.78 -2.60 63.08
C PRO A 238 -9.43 -3.26 63.45
N PRO A 239 -9.15 -3.51 64.74
CA PRO A 239 -7.84 -3.89 65.24
C PRO A 239 -7.58 -5.39 65.17
N HIS A 240 -6.30 -5.74 65.02
CA HIS A 240 -5.76 -7.09 65.15
C HIS A 240 -5.97 -7.65 66.57
N GLU A 241 -6.64 -8.78 66.68
CA GLU A 241 -6.49 -9.69 67.82
C GLU A 241 -5.42 -10.75 67.52
N PHE A 242 -4.69 -11.06 68.59
CA PHE A 242 -3.62 -12.05 68.69
C PHE A 242 -4.13 -13.48 68.50
N GLY A 243 -3.29 -14.33 67.91
CA GLY A 243 -3.49 -15.78 67.91
C GLY A 243 -2.19 -16.51 67.53
N GLN A 244 -1.35 -16.76 68.52
CA GLN A 244 -0.48 -17.94 68.55
C GLN A 244 -1.30 -19.12 69.13
N ASP A 245 -0.77 -20.33 68.93
CA ASP A 245 -1.25 -21.66 69.32
C ASP A 245 -1.99 -22.34 68.15
N GLY A 246 -1.58 -23.50 67.64
CA GLY A 246 -0.83 -24.57 68.27
C GLY A 246 -1.62 -25.85 68.02
N ASN A 247 -1.01 -26.76 67.25
CA ASN A 247 -1.47 -28.10 66.83
C ASN A 247 -2.27 -28.19 65.52
#